data_AF-A0A7S2R065-F1
#
_entry.id   AF-A0A7S2R065-F1
#
_cell.length_a   1.000
_cell.length_b   1.000
_cell.length_c   1.000
_cell.angle_alpha   90.00
_cell.angle_beta   90.00
_cell.angle_gamma   90.00
#
_symmetry.space_group_name_H-M   'P 1'
#
loop_
_entity.id
_entity.type
_entity.pdbx_description
1 polymer ?
#
loop_
_entity_poly.entity_id
_entity_poly.type
_entity_poly.pdbx_seq_one_letter_code
_entity_poly.pdbx_strand_id
1 'polypeptide(L)'
;IKQKWNISQNHIDLSSFNIQFVPPTLCPTCDQPISETNDHGHSHDSLKEEVEKEFRDILENIDRISNEYKTYVGECVAIEQTMNQLESEREAASFSLNSKEKVWEDQIHDFQNDVRDTRNKQYEHSKLVSKITNEIQQHSDFKAVESVKMGELLRIQDSVDAAKSFYEKINHDLEEMNKSIQQLEQQKYNTEEQSEIMNKLKDAFGPRGVQSFVLQNAVQALQISAQSYLDVLSDESLCLNILLDSSDRVSRTVSNLNSDGTWVERPLSSLSGGQWRRCSLALNLGFSDLVAKRGKLRTSLLVLDEPLTHLDSTGRAQVGQLLRRILQDSNLERHTSTTQKTRTLGIGGLNVSTILIILQDLAAEELEESFDSIDEVIKTSGNSNVAIDGYN
;
A
#
# COMPACT_ATOMS: atom_id res chain seq x y z
N ILE A 1 76.16 32.58 -95.49
CA ILE A 1 76.47 33.43 -96.67
C ILE A 1 77.52 34.48 -96.25
N LYS A 2 78.73 34.03 -95.91
CA LYS A 2 79.86 34.87 -95.47
C LYS A 2 81.16 34.27 -96.03
N GLN A 3 81.73 34.91 -97.06
CA GLN A 3 83.17 35.04 -97.36
C GLN A 3 83.27 35.78 -98.70
N LYS A 4 83.29 37.12 -98.68
CA LYS A 4 84.38 38.06 -98.36
C LYS A 4 85.19 38.40 -99.61
N TRP A 5 84.80 39.54 -100.15
CA TRP A 5 85.46 40.32 -101.18
C TRP A 5 86.88 40.64 -100.72
N ASN A 6 87.86 40.18 -101.49
CA ASN A 6 89.26 40.53 -101.29
C ASN A 6 89.57 41.64 -102.32
N ILE A 7 89.56 42.90 -101.88
CA ILE A 7 89.86 44.05 -102.74
C ILE A 7 91.28 44.51 -102.41
N SER A 8 92.17 44.35 -103.39
CA SER A 8 93.60 44.66 -103.34
C SER A 8 93.86 46.17 -103.22
N GLN A 9 94.71 46.56 -102.26
CA GLN A 9 95.30 47.90 -102.18
C GLN A 9 96.37 48.06 -103.27
N ASN A 10 96.07 48.78 -104.34
CA ASN A 10 97.10 49.30 -105.24
C ASN A 10 97.25 50.81 -104.99
N HIS A 11 98.38 51.16 -104.39
CA HIS A 11 98.90 52.53 -104.29
C HIS A 11 99.18 53.06 -105.71
N ILE A 12 98.60 54.22 -106.05
CA ILE A 12 98.97 54.98 -107.25
C ILE A 12 99.88 56.12 -106.78
N ASP A 13 101.16 56.06 -107.17
CA ASP A 13 102.18 57.09 -106.91
C ASP A 13 102.23 58.05 -108.11
N LEU A 14 101.98 59.34 -107.88
CA LEU A 14 101.68 60.35 -108.92
C LEU A 14 102.82 61.35 -109.16
N SER A 15 104.04 61.07 -108.70
CA SER A 15 105.15 62.03 -108.74
C SER A 15 105.96 62.09 -110.06
N SER A 16 105.51 61.48 -111.17
CA SER A 16 106.38 61.31 -112.36
C SER A 16 105.75 61.49 -113.75
N PHE A 17 104.65 62.22 -113.91
CA PHE A 17 104.06 62.47 -115.24
C PHE A 17 104.45 63.84 -115.82
N ASN A 18 105.22 63.85 -116.93
CA ASN A 18 105.57 65.04 -117.72
C ASN A 18 105.37 64.71 -119.20
N ILE A 19 104.35 65.26 -119.86
CA ILE A 19 104.05 64.97 -121.28
C ILE A 19 103.80 66.26 -122.08
N GLN A 20 104.60 66.41 -123.15
CA GLN A 20 104.64 67.50 -124.13
C GLN A 20 103.34 67.61 -124.94
N PHE A 21 102.78 68.81 -125.00
CA PHE A 21 101.62 69.18 -125.81
C PHE A 21 102.07 69.67 -127.20
N VAL A 22 101.58 69.06 -128.29
CA VAL A 22 101.82 69.53 -129.67
C VAL A 22 100.52 70.07 -130.26
N PRO A 23 100.44 71.36 -130.59
CA PRO A 23 99.22 72.02 -131.04
C PRO A 23 99.02 72.00 -132.57
N PRO A 24 97.76 72.08 -133.06
CA PRO A 24 97.41 71.89 -134.47
C PRO A 24 97.54 73.17 -135.33
N THR A 25 97.74 72.97 -136.64
CA THR A 25 98.14 74.01 -137.62
C THR A 25 97.01 74.91 -138.15
N LEU A 26 95.75 74.71 -137.74
CA LEU A 26 94.58 75.52 -138.12
C LEU A 26 93.63 75.65 -136.91
N CYS A 27 92.97 76.80 -136.75
CA CYS A 27 91.99 77.04 -135.68
C CYS A 27 90.67 76.29 -135.96
N PRO A 28 90.24 75.32 -135.11
CA PRO A 28 89.08 74.46 -135.36
C PRO A 28 87.72 75.16 -135.23
N THR A 29 87.69 76.49 -135.14
CA THR A 29 86.46 77.28 -135.01
C THR A 29 86.29 78.33 -136.11
N CYS A 30 87.36 78.76 -136.80
CA CYS A 30 87.29 79.86 -137.77
C CYS A 30 88.18 79.75 -139.02
N ASP A 31 88.90 78.62 -139.22
CA ASP A 31 89.64 78.27 -140.46
C ASP A 31 90.70 79.28 -140.97
N GLN A 32 91.18 80.20 -140.11
CA GLN A 32 92.36 81.01 -140.40
C GLN A 32 93.66 80.40 -139.86
N PRO A 33 94.81 80.63 -140.52
CA PRO A 33 96.11 80.09 -140.10
C PRO A 33 96.61 80.77 -138.82
N ILE A 34 96.95 79.97 -137.82
CA ILE A 34 97.57 80.44 -136.58
C ILE A 34 99.06 80.68 -136.87
N SER A 35 99.50 81.95 -136.83
CA SER A 35 100.91 82.34 -137.09
C SER A 35 101.47 83.20 -135.96
N GLU A 36 102.81 83.24 -135.86
CA GLU A 36 103.61 83.71 -134.72
C GLU A 36 103.65 85.22 -134.45
N THR A 37 102.77 86.06 -135.02
CA THR A 37 102.83 87.52 -134.75
C THR A 37 101.47 88.17 -134.53
N ASN A 38 101.36 88.74 -133.33
CA ASN A 38 100.26 89.46 -132.69
C ASN A 38 99.54 90.47 -133.59
N ASP A 39 98.21 90.43 -133.63
CA ASP A 39 97.41 91.21 -132.66
C ASP A 39 95.93 90.84 -132.79
N HIS A 40 95.45 89.83 -132.05
CA HIS A 40 94.06 89.57 -131.58
C HIS A 40 93.89 88.08 -131.18
N GLY A 41 94.21 87.78 -129.92
CA GLY A 41 93.48 86.77 -129.14
C GLY A 41 93.77 85.27 -129.35
N HIS A 42 94.66 84.85 -130.25
CA HIS A 42 95.05 83.45 -130.40
C HIS A 42 96.53 83.23 -130.07
N SER A 43 96.85 82.99 -128.79
CA SER A 43 98.23 82.75 -128.31
C SER A 43 98.35 81.45 -127.51
N HIS A 44 99.50 80.79 -127.66
CA HIS A 44 99.83 79.48 -127.13
C HIS A 44 99.84 79.36 -125.60
N ASP A 45 100.07 80.46 -124.88
CA ASP A 45 100.26 80.44 -123.42
C ASP A 45 98.95 80.27 -122.64
N SER A 46 97.82 80.71 -123.19
CA SER A 46 96.50 80.64 -122.53
C SER A 46 95.99 79.21 -122.32
N LEU A 47 96.34 78.28 -123.20
CA LEU A 47 95.88 76.88 -123.14
C LEU A 47 96.67 76.02 -122.14
N LYS A 48 97.86 76.46 -121.71
CA LYS A 48 98.74 75.66 -120.86
C LYS A 48 98.46 75.85 -119.37
N GLU A 49 98.10 77.06 -118.94
CA GLU A 49 97.77 77.36 -117.54
C GLU A 49 96.45 76.72 -117.08
N GLU A 50 95.47 76.55 -117.96
CA GLU A 50 94.16 75.99 -117.62
C GLU A 50 94.25 74.47 -117.32
N VAL A 51 95.06 73.74 -118.07
CA VAL A 51 95.27 72.30 -117.89
C VAL A 51 96.08 71.97 -116.63
N GLU A 52 97.09 72.78 -116.28
CA GLU A 52 97.90 72.57 -115.07
C GLU A 52 97.14 72.88 -113.76
N LYS A 53 96.08 73.69 -113.83
CA LYS A 53 95.22 73.98 -112.67
C LYS A 53 94.24 72.83 -112.41
N GLU A 54 93.58 72.31 -113.44
CA GLU A 54 92.67 71.17 -113.31
C GLU A 54 93.38 69.92 -112.75
N PHE A 55 94.61 69.65 -113.16
CA PHE A 55 95.35 68.48 -112.68
C PHE A 55 95.68 68.54 -111.17
N ARG A 56 95.91 69.74 -110.63
CA ARG A 56 96.19 69.94 -109.20
C ARG A 56 94.94 69.72 -108.35
N ASP A 57 93.80 70.24 -108.79
CA ASP A 57 92.50 70.08 -108.12
C ASP A 57 92.04 68.61 -108.10
N ILE A 58 92.37 67.84 -109.14
CA ILE A 58 92.10 66.39 -109.19
C ILE A 58 92.96 65.64 -108.17
N LEU A 59 94.24 65.97 -108.03
CA LEU A 59 95.15 65.30 -107.09
C LEU A 59 94.78 65.55 -105.62
N GLU A 60 94.44 66.79 -105.24
CA GLU A 60 93.93 67.08 -103.88
C GLU A 60 92.59 66.39 -103.59
N ASN A 61 91.71 66.29 -104.59
CA ASN A 61 90.45 65.56 -104.45
C ASN A 61 90.67 64.05 -104.24
N ILE A 62 91.63 63.44 -104.93
CA ILE A 62 91.93 62.01 -104.76
C ILE A 62 92.44 61.73 -103.34
N ASP A 63 93.33 62.56 -102.80
CA ASP A 63 93.86 62.36 -101.44
C ASP A 63 92.80 62.60 -100.35
N ARG A 64 91.93 63.61 -100.55
CA ARG A 64 90.75 63.85 -99.71
C ARG A 64 89.79 62.65 -99.70
N ILE A 65 89.43 62.14 -100.89
CA ILE A 65 88.54 60.98 -101.03
C ILE A 65 89.18 59.72 -100.42
N SER A 66 90.50 59.54 -100.56
CA SER A 66 91.24 58.42 -99.97
C SER A 66 91.18 58.43 -98.44
N ASN A 67 91.32 59.61 -97.81
CA ASN A 67 91.23 59.75 -96.36
C ASN A 67 89.78 59.63 -95.84
N GLU A 68 88.79 60.19 -96.54
CA GLU A 68 87.38 59.97 -96.25
C GLU A 68 87.02 58.48 -96.35
N TYR A 69 87.49 57.78 -97.38
CA TYR A 69 87.28 56.34 -97.55
C TYR A 69 87.87 55.52 -96.38
N LYS A 70 89.10 55.83 -95.93
CA LYS A 70 89.69 55.17 -94.75
C LYS A 70 88.87 55.40 -93.48
N THR A 71 88.35 56.60 -93.30
CA THR A 71 87.52 56.95 -92.14
C THR A 71 86.20 56.17 -92.16
N TYR A 72 85.51 56.16 -93.31
CA TYR A 72 84.27 55.39 -93.49
C TYR A 72 84.49 53.88 -93.33
N VAL A 73 85.61 53.33 -93.80
CA VAL A 73 85.95 51.92 -93.59
C VAL A 73 86.15 51.62 -92.10
N GLY A 74 86.81 52.50 -91.35
CA GLY A 74 86.94 52.40 -89.89
C GLY A 74 85.60 52.43 -89.16
N GLU A 75 84.71 53.36 -89.56
CA GLU A 75 83.34 53.46 -89.02
C GLU A 75 82.50 52.21 -89.34
N CYS A 76 82.60 51.67 -90.57
CA CYS A 76 81.91 50.45 -90.96
C CYS A 76 82.34 49.24 -90.10
N VAL A 77 83.64 49.13 -89.80
CA VAL A 77 84.16 48.05 -88.93
C VAL A 77 83.67 48.23 -87.49
N ALA A 78 83.62 49.46 -86.97
CA ALA A 78 83.09 49.74 -85.64
C ALA A 78 81.57 49.46 -85.53
N ILE A 79 80.80 49.79 -86.59
CA ILE A 79 79.38 49.45 -86.70
C ILE A 79 79.20 47.93 -86.77
N GLU A 80 80.02 47.21 -87.55
CA GLU A 80 79.94 45.75 -87.63
C GLU A 80 80.26 45.09 -86.27
N GLN A 81 81.24 45.60 -85.53
CA GLN A 81 81.55 45.12 -84.17
C GLN A 81 80.41 45.37 -83.19
N THR A 82 79.83 46.57 -83.18
CA THR A 82 78.69 46.91 -82.31
C THR A 82 77.43 46.13 -82.68
N MET A 83 77.17 45.90 -83.97
CA MET A 83 76.07 45.03 -84.42
C MET A 83 76.25 43.59 -83.93
N ASN A 84 77.44 43.02 -84.06
CA ASN A 84 77.70 41.66 -83.56
C ASN A 84 77.56 41.58 -82.03
N GLN A 85 77.96 42.63 -81.30
CA GLN A 85 77.82 42.69 -79.86
C GLN A 85 76.35 42.80 -79.43
N LEU A 86 75.56 43.68 -80.06
CA LEU A 86 74.12 43.80 -79.81
C LEU A 86 73.36 42.53 -80.19
N GLU A 87 73.78 41.83 -81.25
CA GLU A 87 73.19 40.56 -81.66
C GLU A 87 73.47 39.47 -80.61
N SER A 88 74.69 39.41 -80.06
CA SER A 88 75.03 38.53 -78.94
C SER A 88 74.25 38.86 -77.67
N GLU A 89 74.10 40.14 -77.33
CA GLU A 89 73.30 40.58 -76.19
C GLU A 89 71.81 40.27 -76.37
N ARG A 90 71.27 40.43 -77.59
CA ARG A 90 69.89 40.05 -77.95
C ARG A 90 69.68 38.55 -77.78
N GLU A 91 70.60 37.72 -78.26
CA GLU A 91 70.53 36.27 -78.12
C GLU A 91 70.60 35.84 -76.65
N ALA A 92 71.51 36.44 -75.87
CA ALA A 92 71.61 36.20 -74.44
C ALA A 92 70.33 36.61 -73.67
N ALA A 93 69.76 37.77 -73.99
CA ALA A 93 68.50 38.24 -73.40
C ALA A 93 67.32 37.34 -73.80
N SER A 94 67.24 36.93 -75.06
CA SER A 94 66.23 35.99 -75.57
C SER A 94 66.30 34.64 -74.85
N PHE A 95 67.50 34.09 -74.68
CA PHE A 95 67.72 32.86 -73.93
C PHE A 95 67.35 33.01 -72.44
N SER A 96 67.70 34.14 -71.81
CA SER A 96 67.30 34.42 -70.43
C SER A 96 65.79 34.59 -70.25
N LEU A 97 65.08 35.18 -71.22
CA LEU A 97 63.63 35.30 -71.19
C LEU A 97 62.95 33.94 -71.36
N ASN A 98 63.38 33.16 -72.35
CA ASN A 98 62.79 31.86 -72.63
C ASN A 98 63.01 30.85 -71.48
N SER A 99 64.15 30.96 -70.78
CA SER A 99 64.40 30.17 -69.57
C SER A 99 63.52 30.59 -68.38
N LYS A 100 63.28 31.90 -68.19
CA LYS A 100 62.34 32.41 -67.16
C LYS A 100 60.89 32.05 -67.48
N GLU A 101 60.48 32.16 -68.74
CA GLU A 101 59.16 31.78 -69.23
C GLU A 101 58.88 30.32 -68.90
N LYS A 102 59.82 29.42 -69.22
CA LYS A 102 59.72 28.00 -68.88
C LYS A 102 59.60 27.76 -67.37
N VAL A 103 60.39 28.46 -66.55
CA VAL A 103 60.30 28.35 -65.08
C VAL A 103 58.93 28.81 -64.56
N TRP A 104 58.36 29.87 -65.11
CA TRP A 104 57.03 30.34 -64.74
C TRP A 104 55.92 29.41 -65.23
N GLU A 105 56.04 28.83 -66.42
CA GLU A 105 55.12 27.81 -66.92
C GLU A 105 55.08 26.59 -65.99
N ASP A 106 56.26 26.09 -65.58
CA ASP A 106 56.38 24.99 -64.62
C ASP A 106 55.73 25.37 -63.27
N GLN A 107 56.02 26.56 -62.74
CA GLN A 107 55.43 27.05 -61.48
C GLN A 107 53.91 27.22 -61.56
N ILE A 108 53.39 27.75 -62.67
CA ILE A 108 51.95 27.88 -62.89
C ILE A 108 51.30 26.50 -62.94
N HIS A 109 51.93 25.54 -63.61
CA HIS A 109 51.44 24.18 -63.68
C HIS A 109 51.41 23.52 -62.30
N ASP A 110 52.48 23.68 -61.52
CA ASP A 110 52.57 23.19 -60.14
C ASP A 110 51.48 23.82 -59.25
N PHE A 111 51.30 25.14 -59.31
CA PHE A 111 50.23 25.81 -58.57
C PHE A 111 48.83 25.36 -59.02
N GLN A 112 48.62 25.11 -60.32
CA GLN A 112 47.35 24.58 -60.82
C GLN A 112 47.07 23.17 -60.28
N ASN A 113 48.09 22.33 -60.17
CA ASN A 113 47.99 21.00 -59.58
C ASN A 113 47.71 21.10 -58.07
N ASP A 114 48.42 21.96 -57.33
CA ASP A 114 48.18 22.19 -55.90
C ASP A 114 46.77 22.69 -55.60
N VAL A 115 46.26 23.62 -56.41
CA VAL A 115 44.88 24.12 -56.30
C VAL A 115 43.86 23.00 -56.56
N ARG A 116 44.12 22.14 -57.56
CA ARG A 116 43.26 20.99 -57.87
C ARG A 116 43.25 20.00 -56.70
N ASP A 117 44.42 19.66 -56.15
CA ASP A 117 44.54 18.73 -55.03
C ASP A 117 43.89 19.28 -53.75
N THR A 118 44.06 20.57 -53.48
CA THR A 118 43.42 21.23 -52.34
C THR A 118 41.90 21.24 -52.48
N ARG A 119 41.37 21.51 -53.68
CA ARG A 119 39.92 21.41 -53.95
C ARG A 119 39.39 20.00 -53.76
N ASN A 120 40.12 18.98 -54.21
CA ASN A 120 39.73 17.58 -54.00
C ASN A 120 39.70 17.23 -52.51
N LYS A 121 40.71 17.63 -51.74
CA LYS A 121 40.73 17.45 -50.27
C LYS A 121 39.57 18.19 -49.60
N GLN A 122 39.28 19.43 -49.99
CA GLN A 122 38.16 20.21 -49.46
C GLN A 122 36.81 19.52 -49.77
N TYR A 123 36.63 18.98 -50.96
CA TYR A 123 35.44 18.25 -51.35
C TYR A 123 35.23 16.98 -50.51
N GLU A 124 36.29 16.19 -50.29
CA GLU A 124 36.23 14.99 -49.44
C GLU A 124 35.97 15.34 -47.97
N HIS A 125 36.62 16.38 -47.45
CA HIS A 125 36.32 16.89 -46.10
C HIS A 125 34.86 17.38 -45.99
N SER A 126 34.32 18.05 -47.01
CA SER A 126 32.93 18.50 -47.02
C SER A 126 31.94 17.33 -46.99
N LYS A 127 32.25 16.22 -47.68
CA LYS A 127 31.45 14.98 -47.59
C LYS A 127 31.51 14.36 -46.19
N LEU A 128 32.70 14.33 -45.58
CA LEU A 128 32.85 13.80 -44.22
C LEU A 128 32.08 14.65 -43.21
N VAL A 129 32.16 15.98 -43.32
CA VAL A 129 31.40 16.90 -42.46
C VAL A 129 29.90 16.70 -42.63
N SER A 130 29.38 16.56 -43.85
CA SER A 130 27.95 16.33 -44.04
C SER A 130 27.49 14.98 -43.47
N LYS A 131 28.32 13.93 -43.59
CA LYS A 131 28.06 12.62 -42.98
C LYS A 131 28.03 12.71 -41.44
N ILE A 132 29.05 13.32 -40.83
CA ILE A 132 29.12 13.52 -39.38
C ILE A 132 27.94 14.36 -38.89
N THR A 133 27.56 15.41 -39.62
CA THR A 133 26.42 16.26 -39.25
C THR A 133 25.12 15.46 -39.24
N ASN A 134 24.92 14.57 -40.21
CA ASN A 134 23.74 13.70 -40.28
C ASN A 134 23.73 12.68 -39.12
N GLU A 135 24.88 12.08 -38.79
CA GLU A 135 25.01 11.17 -37.65
C GLU A 135 24.75 11.89 -36.31
N ILE A 136 25.24 13.13 -36.14
CA ILE A 136 24.94 13.96 -34.97
C ILE A 136 23.45 14.25 -34.87
N GLN A 137 22.78 14.58 -35.98
CA GLN A 137 21.35 14.84 -35.98
C GLN A 137 20.56 13.60 -35.57
N GLN A 138 20.87 12.43 -36.13
CA GLN A 138 20.24 11.17 -35.76
C GLN A 138 20.43 10.83 -34.27
N HIS A 139 21.63 11.07 -33.74
CA HIS A 139 21.90 10.86 -32.32
C HIS A 139 21.12 11.85 -31.43
N SER A 140 20.95 13.10 -31.85
CA SER A 140 20.13 14.07 -31.11
C SER A 140 18.64 13.68 -31.12
N ASP A 141 18.13 13.20 -32.26
CA ASP A 141 16.76 12.74 -32.39
C ASP A 141 16.51 11.51 -31.51
N PHE A 142 17.46 10.56 -31.49
CA PHE A 142 17.41 9.40 -30.62
C PHE A 142 17.39 9.78 -29.13
N LYS A 143 18.27 10.71 -28.71
CA LYS A 143 18.28 11.21 -27.33
C LYS A 143 16.97 11.91 -26.94
N ALA A 144 16.34 12.62 -27.87
CA ALA A 144 15.05 13.24 -27.61
C ALA A 144 13.97 12.18 -27.34
N VAL A 145 13.92 11.11 -28.14
CA VAL A 145 12.99 9.99 -27.94
C VAL A 145 13.27 9.25 -26.64
N GLU A 146 14.55 8.99 -26.33
CA GLU A 146 14.97 8.35 -25.08
C GLU A 146 14.50 9.14 -23.85
N SER A 147 14.69 10.47 -23.87
CA SER A 147 14.24 11.37 -22.79
C SER A 147 12.72 11.30 -22.58
N VAL A 148 11.94 11.31 -23.68
CA VAL A 148 10.48 11.18 -23.60
C VAL A 148 10.08 9.83 -23.00
N LYS A 149 10.70 8.73 -23.46
CA LYS A 149 10.41 7.38 -22.95
C LYS A 149 10.81 7.22 -21.49
N MET A 150 11.94 7.80 -21.08
CA MET A 150 12.36 7.80 -19.68
C MET A 150 11.35 8.55 -18.79
N GLY A 151 10.82 9.67 -19.26
CA GLY A 151 9.75 10.41 -18.57
C GLY A 151 8.45 9.61 -18.43
N GLU A 152 8.05 8.86 -19.46
CA GLU A 152 6.90 7.95 -19.39
C GLU A 152 7.15 6.79 -18.39
N LEU A 153 8.35 6.23 -18.39
CA LEU A 153 8.74 5.12 -17.50
C LEU A 153 8.69 5.56 -16.03
N LEU A 154 9.23 6.74 -15.72
CA LEU A 154 9.13 7.36 -14.40
C LEU A 154 7.67 7.56 -13.95
N ARG A 155 6.81 8.09 -14.83
CA ARG A 155 5.39 8.26 -14.52
C ARG A 155 4.68 6.93 -14.23
N ILE A 156 4.98 5.90 -15.02
CA ILE A 156 4.41 4.56 -14.78
C ILE A 156 4.92 4.01 -13.45
N GLN A 157 6.21 4.17 -13.15
CA GLN A 157 6.79 3.73 -11.88
C GLN A 157 6.11 4.40 -10.68
N ASP A 158 5.94 5.73 -10.72
CA ASP A 158 5.23 6.48 -9.68
C ASP A 158 3.79 5.99 -9.51
N SER A 159 3.10 5.70 -10.62
CA SER A 159 1.73 5.18 -10.59
C SER A 159 1.64 3.77 -9.98
N VAL A 160 2.63 2.92 -10.26
CA VAL A 160 2.73 1.56 -9.72
C VAL A 160 3.00 1.60 -8.22
N ASP A 161 3.92 2.46 -7.77
CA ASP A 161 4.25 2.57 -6.36
C ASP A 161 3.10 3.20 -5.55
N ALA A 162 2.38 4.16 -6.13
CA ALA A 162 1.12 4.65 -5.57
C ALA A 162 0.07 3.53 -5.44
N ALA A 163 -0.13 2.74 -6.50
CA ALA A 163 -1.09 1.62 -6.49
C ALA A 163 -0.72 0.54 -5.47
N LYS A 164 0.57 0.20 -5.32
CA LYS A 164 1.05 -0.73 -4.27
C LYS A 164 0.74 -0.21 -2.87
N SER A 165 1.06 1.06 -2.60
CA SER A 165 0.79 1.65 -1.28
C SER A 165 -0.70 1.65 -0.94
N PHE A 166 -1.56 1.83 -1.95
CA PHE A 166 -3.01 1.79 -1.78
C PHE A 166 -3.50 0.36 -1.53
N TYR A 167 -2.97 -0.63 -2.27
CA TYR A 167 -3.26 -2.04 -2.06
C TYR A 167 -2.86 -2.51 -0.65
N GLU A 168 -1.69 -2.10 -0.17
CA GLU A 168 -1.21 -2.41 1.19
C GLU A 168 -2.15 -1.85 2.27
N LYS A 169 -2.64 -0.61 2.09
CA LYS A 169 -3.64 -0.01 2.99
C LYS A 169 -4.94 -0.81 3.00
N ILE A 170 -5.50 -1.14 1.84
CA ILE A 170 -6.74 -1.93 1.75
C ILE A 170 -6.56 -3.31 2.40
N ASN A 171 -5.43 -3.97 2.17
CA ASN A 171 -5.16 -5.26 2.81
C ASN A 171 -5.09 -5.12 4.34
N HIS A 172 -4.47 -4.06 4.86
CA HIS A 172 -4.43 -3.80 6.29
C HIS A 172 -5.83 -3.58 6.87
N ASP A 173 -6.64 -2.74 6.22
CA ASP A 173 -8.02 -2.47 6.63
C ASP A 173 -8.88 -3.75 6.59
N LEU A 174 -8.68 -4.61 5.58
CA LEU A 174 -9.35 -5.92 5.50
C LEU A 174 -8.95 -6.85 6.65
N GLU A 175 -7.67 -6.90 7.01
CA GLU A 175 -7.20 -7.68 8.16
C GLU A 175 -7.81 -7.18 9.48
N GLU A 176 -7.90 -5.86 9.66
CA GLU A 176 -8.50 -5.26 10.86
C GLU A 176 -10.02 -5.51 10.95
N MET A 177 -10.74 -5.37 9.82
CA MET A 177 -12.16 -5.70 9.76
C MET A 177 -12.41 -7.19 10.04
N ASN A 178 -11.59 -8.09 9.49
CA ASN A 178 -11.73 -9.52 9.74
C ASN A 178 -11.50 -9.87 11.23
N LYS A 179 -10.52 -9.25 11.88
CA LYS A 179 -10.31 -9.41 13.34
C LYS A 179 -11.52 -8.90 14.12
N SER A 180 -12.09 -7.76 13.72
CA SER A 180 -13.27 -7.18 14.37
C SER A 180 -14.50 -8.07 14.21
N ILE A 181 -14.70 -8.67 13.04
CA ILE A 181 -15.78 -9.64 12.79
C ILE A 181 -15.62 -10.85 13.71
N GLN A 182 -14.43 -11.44 13.78
CA GLN A 182 -14.18 -12.59 14.67
C GLN A 182 -14.44 -12.25 16.15
N GLN A 183 -14.06 -11.06 16.61
CA GLN A 183 -14.35 -10.61 17.97
C GLN A 183 -15.85 -10.45 18.23
N LEU A 184 -16.58 -9.87 17.29
CA LEU A 184 -18.03 -9.69 17.39
C LEU A 184 -18.77 -11.04 17.36
N GLU A 185 -18.33 -12.00 16.55
CA GLU A 185 -18.87 -13.36 16.53
C GLU A 185 -18.67 -14.07 17.88
N GLN A 186 -17.47 -13.95 18.46
CA GLN A 186 -17.20 -14.51 19.79
C GLN A 186 -18.05 -13.84 20.88
N GLN A 187 -18.19 -12.52 20.83
CA GLN A 187 -19.04 -11.78 21.78
C GLN A 187 -20.51 -12.17 21.63
N LYS A 188 -21.00 -12.35 20.39
CA LYS A 188 -22.36 -12.83 20.11
C LYS A 188 -22.57 -14.20 20.72
N TYR A 189 -21.67 -15.16 20.47
CA TYR A 189 -21.77 -16.51 21.01
C TYR A 189 -21.83 -16.51 22.55
N ASN A 190 -20.91 -15.79 23.20
CA ASN A 190 -20.89 -15.68 24.66
C ASN A 190 -22.18 -15.05 25.20
N THR A 191 -22.71 -14.04 24.52
CA THR A 191 -23.96 -13.36 24.93
C THR A 191 -25.18 -14.27 24.77
N GLU A 192 -25.22 -15.08 23.71
CA GLU A 192 -26.27 -16.07 23.47
C GLU A 192 -26.26 -17.16 24.56
N GLU A 193 -25.08 -17.67 24.93
CA GLU A 193 -24.93 -18.64 26.01
C GLU A 193 -25.39 -18.07 27.36
N GLN A 194 -24.96 -16.84 27.70
CA GLN A 194 -25.39 -16.17 28.91
C GLN A 194 -26.90 -15.91 28.92
N SER A 195 -27.49 -15.54 27.78
CA SER A 195 -28.94 -15.35 27.64
C SER A 195 -29.71 -16.66 27.89
N GLU A 196 -29.21 -17.79 27.40
CA GLU A 196 -29.85 -19.10 27.63
C GLU A 196 -29.84 -19.45 29.12
N ILE A 197 -28.71 -19.28 29.80
CA ILE A 197 -28.58 -19.51 31.25
C ILE A 197 -29.51 -18.57 32.01
N MET A 198 -29.51 -17.28 31.68
CA MET A 198 -30.34 -16.28 32.34
C MET A 198 -31.84 -16.54 32.13
N ASN A 199 -32.26 -17.05 30.98
CA ASN A 199 -33.64 -17.46 30.76
C ASN A 199 -34.03 -18.66 31.63
N LYS A 200 -33.17 -19.67 31.74
CA LYS A 200 -33.40 -20.81 32.66
C LYS A 200 -33.51 -20.34 34.12
N LEU A 201 -32.63 -19.43 34.54
CA LEU A 201 -32.67 -18.84 35.87
C LEU A 201 -33.92 -18.00 36.09
N LYS A 202 -34.34 -17.21 35.10
CA LYS A 202 -35.59 -16.43 35.15
C LYS A 202 -36.80 -17.32 35.37
N ASP A 203 -36.87 -18.47 34.70
CA ASP A 203 -37.96 -19.42 34.89
C ASP A 203 -37.89 -20.08 36.28
N ALA A 204 -36.70 -20.48 36.72
CA ALA A 204 -36.48 -21.10 38.03
C ALA A 204 -36.74 -20.14 39.21
N PHE A 205 -36.37 -18.86 39.09
CA PHE A 205 -36.61 -17.81 40.09
C PHE A 205 -37.91 -17.04 39.86
N GLY A 206 -38.68 -17.41 38.84
CA GLY A 206 -39.97 -16.82 38.53
C GLY A 206 -41.03 -17.16 39.59
N PRO A 207 -42.24 -16.58 39.47
CA PRO A 207 -43.32 -16.78 40.43
C PRO A 207 -43.73 -18.25 40.57
N ARG A 208 -43.57 -19.08 39.54
CA ARG A 208 -43.88 -20.52 39.57
C ARG A 208 -42.69 -21.43 39.88
N GLY A 209 -41.48 -20.87 39.99
CA GLY A 209 -40.28 -21.66 40.23
C GLY A 209 -40.02 -21.80 41.72
N VAL A 210 -39.45 -20.76 42.34
CA VAL A 210 -39.13 -20.76 43.78
C VAL A 210 -40.37 -20.85 44.66
N GLN A 211 -41.47 -20.15 44.34
CA GLN A 211 -42.67 -20.18 45.20
C GLN A 211 -43.31 -21.57 45.20
N SER A 212 -43.51 -22.17 44.03
CA SER A 212 -44.02 -23.54 43.90
C SER A 212 -43.07 -24.55 44.54
N PHE A 213 -41.75 -24.40 44.40
CA PHE A 213 -40.77 -25.25 45.08
C PHE A 213 -40.86 -25.15 46.61
N VAL A 214 -40.94 -23.93 47.15
CA VAL A 214 -41.09 -23.71 48.61
C VAL A 214 -42.42 -24.27 49.11
N LEU A 215 -43.51 -24.05 48.36
CA LEU A 215 -44.83 -24.56 48.68
C LEU A 215 -44.87 -26.09 48.64
N GLN A 216 -44.29 -26.71 47.61
CA GLN A 216 -44.19 -28.16 47.47
C GLN A 216 -43.43 -28.78 48.64
N ASN A 217 -42.29 -28.22 49.03
CA ASN A 217 -41.53 -28.67 50.20
C ASN A 217 -42.33 -28.49 51.50
N ALA A 218 -43.07 -27.40 51.64
CA ALA A 218 -43.91 -27.17 52.82
C ALA A 218 -45.09 -28.16 52.90
N VAL A 219 -45.72 -28.47 51.77
CA VAL A 219 -46.81 -29.45 51.65
C VAL A 219 -46.30 -30.86 51.96
N GLN A 220 -45.16 -31.26 51.41
CA GLN A 220 -44.53 -32.55 51.71
C GLN A 220 -44.16 -32.67 53.20
N ALA A 221 -43.57 -31.63 53.78
CA ALA A 221 -43.26 -31.61 55.20
C ALA A 221 -44.51 -31.71 56.09
N LEU A 222 -45.62 -31.07 55.68
CA LEU A 222 -46.91 -31.18 56.36
C LEU A 222 -47.48 -32.59 56.24
N GLN A 223 -47.44 -33.21 55.06
CA GLN A 223 -47.89 -34.58 54.88
C GLN A 223 -47.12 -35.56 55.76
N ILE A 224 -45.77 -35.48 55.78
CA ILE A 224 -44.93 -36.35 56.63
C ILE A 224 -45.25 -36.14 58.11
N SER A 225 -45.38 -34.89 58.56
CA SER A 225 -45.71 -34.61 59.96
C SER A 225 -47.10 -35.12 60.31
N ALA A 226 -48.14 -34.78 59.53
CA ALA A 226 -49.51 -35.24 59.76
C ALA A 226 -49.65 -36.76 59.70
N GLN A 227 -48.96 -37.43 58.76
CA GLN A 227 -49.00 -38.88 58.62
C GLN A 227 -48.52 -39.57 59.90
N SER A 228 -47.46 -39.06 60.55
CA SER A 228 -46.97 -39.68 61.78
C SER A 228 -47.98 -39.65 62.94
N TYR A 229 -48.83 -38.63 63.01
CA TYR A 229 -49.94 -38.57 63.96
C TYR A 229 -51.06 -39.51 63.52
N LEU A 230 -51.32 -39.59 62.20
CA LEU A 230 -52.35 -40.46 61.62
C LEU A 230 -52.02 -41.94 61.80
N ASP A 231 -50.76 -42.34 61.70
CA ASP A 231 -50.31 -43.72 61.89
C ASP A 231 -50.71 -44.22 63.28
N VAL A 232 -50.48 -43.42 64.32
CA VAL A 232 -50.90 -43.73 65.70
C VAL A 232 -52.42 -43.73 65.85
N LEU A 233 -53.09 -42.75 65.25
CA LEU A 233 -54.55 -42.60 65.34
C LEU A 233 -55.33 -43.63 64.51
N SER A 234 -54.72 -44.28 63.53
CA SER A 234 -55.39 -45.19 62.61
C SER A 234 -54.82 -46.61 62.63
N ASP A 235 -53.83 -46.88 63.47
CA ASP A 235 -53.08 -48.14 63.44
C ASP A 235 -52.55 -48.45 62.03
N GLU A 236 -51.96 -47.43 61.39
CA GLU A 236 -51.40 -47.49 60.03
C GLU A 236 -52.43 -47.88 58.93
N SER A 237 -53.74 -47.80 59.21
CA SER A 237 -54.79 -48.14 58.23
C SER A 237 -55.18 -47.00 57.29
N LEU A 238 -54.71 -45.78 57.54
CA LEU A 238 -54.99 -44.59 56.73
C LEU A 238 -53.70 -43.89 56.30
N CYS A 239 -53.62 -43.49 55.04
CA CYS A 239 -52.51 -42.74 54.47
C CYS A 239 -53.01 -41.44 53.84
N LEU A 240 -52.50 -40.31 54.31
CA LEU A 240 -52.85 -38.98 53.83
C LEU A 240 -51.95 -38.60 52.66
N ASN A 241 -52.57 -38.22 51.54
CA ASN A 241 -51.89 -37.71 50.37
C ASN A 241 -52.25 -36.24 50.16
N ILE A 242 -51.23 -35.37 50.23
CA ILE A 242 -51.36 -33.95 49.97
C ILE A 242 -50.46 -33.61 48.79
N LEU A 243 -51.09 -33.32 47.65
CA LEU A 243 -50.37 -33.03 46.41
C LEU A 243 -50.59 -31.58 46.00
N LEU A 244 -49.56 -30.98 45.43
CA LEU A 244 -49.65 -29.67 44.80
C LEU A 244 -49.76 -29.88 43.29
N ASP A 245 -50.82 -29.37 42.67
CA ASP A 245 -50.96 -29.43 41.21
C ASP A 245 -50.11 -28.37 40.51
N SER A 246 -50.07 -28.42 39.17
CA SER A 246 -49.33 -27.46 38.33
C SER A 246 -49.85 -26.02 38.39
N SER A 247 -50.96 -25.78 39.09
CA SER A 247 -51.56 -24.46 39.35
C SER A 247 -51.44 -24.02 40.81
N ASP A 248 -50.54 -24.65 41.58
CA ASP A 248 -50.33 -24.43 43.02
C ASP A 248 -51.57 -24.70 43.88
N ARG A 249 -52.53 -25.48 43.40
CA ARG A 249 -53.69 -25.90 44.21
C ARG A 249 -53.35 -27.16 44.98
N VAL A 250 -53.72 -27.15 46.26
CA VAL A 250 -53.52 -28.29 47.16
C VAL A 250 -54.68 -29.27 46.99
N SER A 251 -54.40 -30.43 46.40
CA SER A 251 -55.29 -31.59 46.40
C SER A 251 -55.06 -32.44 47.63
N ARG A 252 -56.13 -32.98 48.21
CA ARG A 252 -56.10 -33.82 49.41
C ARG A 252 -56.90 -35.07 49.16
N THR A 253 -56.28 -36.21 49.37
CA THR A 253 -56.90 -37.53 49.28
C THR A 253 -56.42 -38.39 50.44
N VAL A 254 -57.17 -39.46 50.75
CA VAL A 254 -56.78 -40.42 51.77
C VAL A 254 -56.88 -41.81 51.16
N SER A 255 -55.82 -42.58 51.32
CA SER A 255 -55.82 -44.00 50.98
C SER A 255 -56.15 -44.80 52.23
N ASN A 256 -57.02 -45.80 52.08
CA ASN A 256 -57.42 -46.68 53.17
C ASN A 256 -56.91 -48.10 52.88
N LEU A 257 -56.41 -48.79 53.91
CA LEU A 257 -56.01 -50.18 53.84
C LEU A 257 -57.25 -51.08 53.92
N ASN A 258 -57.47 -51.88 52.88
CA ASN A 258 -58.52 -52.90 52.85
C ASN A 258 -58.08 -54.17 53.58
N SER A 259 -59.04 -55.03 53.92
CA SER A 259 -58.79 -56.32 54.58
C SER A 259 -57.97 -57.31 53.74
N ASP A 260 -57.87 -57.08 52.43
CA ASP A 260 -57.03 -57.85 51.50
C ASP A 260 -55.59 -57.31 51.42
N GLY A 261 -55.25 -56.27 52.19
CA GLY A 261 -53.94 -55.62 52.21
C GLY A 261 -53.74 -54.60 51.08
N THR A 262 -54.78 -54.29 50.28
CA THR A 262 -54.69 -53.29 49.20
C THR A 262 -55.01 -51.88 49.70
N TRP A 263 -54.30 -50.88 49.17
CA TRP A 263 -54.59 -49.47 49.43
C TRP A 263 -55.55 -48.93 48.37
N VAL A 264 -56.65 -48.31 48.80
CA VAL A 264 -57.61 -47.66 47.90
C VAL A 264 -57.69 -46.17 48.22
N GLU A 265 -57.32 -45.35 47.24
CA GLU A 265 -57.42 -43.89 47.33
C GLU A 265 -58.88 -43.43 47.24
N ARG A 266 -59.26 -42.52 48.13
CA ARG A 266 -60.60 -41.96 48.23
C ARG A 266 -60.56 -40.45 48.50
N PRO A 267 -61.55 -39.69 48.02
CA PRO A 267 -61.71 -38.29 48.40
C PRO A 267 -62.07 -38.20 49.89
N LEU A 268 -61.67 -37.10 50.56
CA LEU A 268 -61.98 -36.89 51.98
C LEU A 268 -63.48 -36.93 52.29
N SER A 269 -64.34 -36.61 51.32
CA SER A 269 -65.80 -36.60 51.46
C SER A 269 -66.41 -38.00 51.60
N SER A 270 -65.70 -39.06 51.26
CA SER A 270 -66.19 -40.44 51.37
C SER A 270 -65.67 -41.19 52.61
N LEU A 271 -64.94 -40.50 53.49
CA LEU A 271 -64.49 -41.05 54.77
C LEU A 271 -65.66 -41.19 55.74
N SER A 272 -65.62 -42.21 56.59
CA SER A 272 -66.56 -42.31 57.72
C SER A 272 -66.30 -41.17 58.72
N GLY A 273 -67.28 -40.86 59.59
CA GLY A 273 -67.14 -39.80 60.59
C GLY A 273 -65.90 -39.97 61.48
N GLY A 274 -65.62 -41.20 61.93
CA GLY A 274 -64.43 -41.51 62.72
C GLY A 274 -63.12 -41.42 61.94
N GLN A 275 -63.09 -41.88 60.69
CA GLN A 275 -61.91 -41.74 59.81
C GLN A 275 -61.60 -40.28 59.53
N TRP A 276 -62.63 -39.49 59.21
CA TRP A 276 -62.49 -38.06 59.01
C TRP A 276 -61.98 -37.36 60.28
N ARG A 277 -62.48 -37.74 61.48
CA ARG A 277 -62.02 -37.16 62.74
C ARG A 277 -60.55 -37.46 63.02
N ARG A 278 -60.11 -38.72 62.82
CA ARG A 278 -58.69 -39.12 62.94
C ARG A 278 -57.80 -38.35 61.97
N CYS A 279 -58.18 -38.25 60.69
CA CYS A 279 -57.44 -37.48 59.68
C CYS A 279 -57.37 -35.98 60.01
N SER A 280 -58.49 -35.39 60.44
CA SER A 280 -58.58 -33.97 60.79
C SER A 280 -57.72 -33.64 62.01
N LEU A 281 -57.77 -34.47 63.06
CA LEU A 281 -56.94 -34.32 64.25
C LEU A 281 -55.45 -34.47 63.91
N ALA A 282 -55.08 -35.51 63.14
CA ALA A 282 -53.71 -35.73 62.69
C ALA A 282 -53.16 -34.54 61.88
N LEU A 283 -53.96 -33.98 60.97
CA LEU A 283 -53.57 -32.83 60.17
C LEU A 283 -53.35 -31.57 61.01
N ASN A 284 -54.24 -31.30 61.99
CA ASN A 284 -54.11 -30.15 62.89
C ASN A 284 -52.89 -30.27 63.81
N LEU A 285 -52.65 -31.46 64.36
CA LEU A 285 -51.47 -31.74 65.19
C LEU A 285 -50.19 -31.65 64.34
N GLY A 286 -50.17 -32.27 63.16
CA GLY A 286 -49.04 -32.20 62.23
C GLY A 286 -48.74 -30.78 61.74
N PHE A 287 -49.76 -29.96 61.51
CA PHE A 287 -49.57 -28.55 61.19
C PHE A 287 -48.93 -27.80 62.37
N SER A 288 -49.48 -27.96 63.57
CA SER A 288 -48.97 -27.31 64.78
C SER A 288 -47.52 -27.72 65.08
N ASP A 289 -47.23 -29.01 64.92
CA ASP A 289 -45.91 -29.63 65.03
C ASP A 289 -44.90 -29.07 64.02
N LEU A 290 -45.30 -28.94 62.75
CA LEU A 290 -44.48 -28.37 61.70
C LEU A 290 -44.17 -26.89 61.97
N VAL A 291 -45.16 -26.11 62.41
CA VAL A 291 -44.97 -24.69 62.75
C VAL A 291 -44.05 -24.55 63.97
N ALA A 292 -44.20 -25.43 64.97
CA ALA A 292 -43.34 -25.46 66.15
C ALA A 292 -41.90 -25.86 65.82
N LYS A 293 -41.68 -26.87 64.96
CA LYS A 293 -40.35 -27.26 64.44
C LYS A 293 -39.63 -26.13 63.70
N ARG A 294 -40.39 -25.25 63.04
CA ARG A 294 -39.86 -24.04 62.38
C ARG A 294 -39.59 -22.88 63.35
N GLY A 295 -39.78 -23.10 64.66
CA GLY A 295 -39.53 -22.12 65.71
C GLY A 295 -40.56 -21.00 65.80
N LYS A 296 -41.65 -21.08 65.02
CA LYS A 296 -42.68 -20.03 64.92
C LYS A 296 -43.80 -20.17 65.94
N LEU A 297 -43.92 -21.34 66.57
CA LEU A 297 -44.90 -21.62 67.61
C LEU A 297 -44.18 -22.19 68.84
N ARG A 298 -44.42 -21.58 70.00
CA ARG A 298 -43.95 -22.07 71.30
C ARG A 298 -45.13 -22.00 72.26
N THR A 299 -45.86 -23.10 72.43
CA THR A 299 -46.98 -23.18 73.39
C THR A 299 -46.71 -24.31 74.37
N SER A 300 -47.00 -24.05 75.64
CA SER A 300 -46.99 -25.05 76.70
C SER A 300 -48.39 -25.65 76.93
N LEU A 301 -49.42 -25.09 76.30
CA LEU A 301 -50.83 -25.49 76.42
C LEU A 301 -51.37 -25.94 75.06
N LEU A 302 -52.06 -27.08 75.05
CA LEU A 302 -52.89 -27.57 73.95
C LEU A 302 -54.31 -27.72 74.47
N VAL A 303 -55.27 -27.07 73.81
CA VAL A 303 -56.70 -27.19 74.15
C VAL A 303 -57.40 -27.89 73.00
N LEU A 304 -58.13 -28.97 73.31
CA LEU A 304 -58.89 -29.74 72.35
C LEU A 304 -60.37 -29.75 72.75
N ASP A 305 -61.21 -29.23 71.85
CA ASP A 305 -62.66 -29.22 72.02
C ASP A 305 -63.27 -30.45 71.36
N GLU A 306 -63.84 -31.32 72.20
CA GLU A 306 -64.46 -32.58 71.84
C GLU A 306 -63.65 -33.45 70.85
N PRO A 307 -62.33 -33.68 71.04
CA PRO A 307 -61.50 -34.39 70.05
C PRO A 307 -62.01 -35.81 69.74
N LEU A 308 -62.80 -36.39 70.64
CA LEU A 308 -63.25 -37.78 70.63
C LEU A 308 -64.60 -38.02 69.95
N THR A 309 -65.30 -36.96 69.54
CA THR A 309 -66.63 -37.11 68.93
C THR A 309 -66.56 -37.98 67.67
N HIS A 310 -67.52 -38.91 67.54
CA HIS A 310 -67.60 -39.88 66.44
C HIS A 310 -66.49 -40.95 66.38
N LEU A 311 -65.66 -41.08 67.43
CA LEU A 311 -64.71 -42.18 67.58
C LEU A 311 -65.33 -43.35 68.35
N ASP A 312 -64.93 -44.56 67.99
CA ASP A 312 -65.18 -45.78 68.74
C ASP A 312 -64.25 -45.88 69.97
N SER A 313 -64.46 -46.87 70.84
CA SER A 313 -63.62 -47.09 72.02
C SER A 313 -62.14 -47.26 71.67
N THR A 314 -61.83 -48.01 70.60
CA THR A 314 -60.46 -48.16 70.07
C THR A 314 -59.86 -46.82 69.64
N GLY A 315 -60.60 -46.00 68.90
CA GLY A 315 -60.14 -44.68 68.48
C GLY A 315 -59.92 -43.72 69.64
N ARG A 316 -60.79 -43.77 70.65
CA ARG A 316 -60.64 -42.98 71.89
C ARG A 316 -59.37 -43.36 72.64
N ALA A 317 -59.09 -44.66 72.82
CA ALA A 317 -57.85 -45.14 73.44
C ALA A 317 -56.60 -44.69 72.67
N GLN A 318 -56.61 -44.76 71.33
CA GLN A 318 -55.50 -44.29 70.49
C GLN A 318 -55.24 -42.79 70.62
N VAL A 319 -56.29 -41.97 70.73
CA VAL A 319 -56.14 -40.54 71.01
C VAL A 319 -55.52 -40.33 72.39
N GLY A 320 -55.98 -41.02 73.43
CA GLY A 320 -55.41 -40.94 74.78
C GLY A 320 -53.91 -41.28 74.79
N GLN A 321 -53.53 -42.39 74.16
CA GLN A 321 -52.13 -42.81 74.01
C GLN A 321 -51.28 -41.77 73.29
N LEU A 322 -51.80 -41.19 72.19
CA LEU A 322 -51.10 -40.16 71.43
C LEU A 322 -50.85 -38.91 72.28
N LEU A 323 -51.85 -38.44 73.02
CA LEU A 323 -51.73 -37.23 73.85
C LEU A 323 -50.74 -37.45 75.00
N ARG A 324 -50.74 -38.63 75.62
CA ARG A 324 -49.73 -39.01 76.62
C ARG A 324 -48.32 -39.05 76.03
N ARG A 325 -48.16 -39.55 74.80
CA ARG A 325 -46.87 -39.53 74.09
C ARG A 325 -46.37 -38.11 73.85
N ILE A 326 -47.24 -37.19 73.41
CA ILE A 326 -46.89 -35.78 73.19
C ILE A 326 -46.38 -35.12 74.49
N LEU A 327 -47.04 -35.39 75.63
CA LEU A 327 -46.60 -34.90 76.95
C LEU A 327 -45.26 -35.48 77.39
N GLN A 328 -45.04 -36.78 77.17
CA GLN A 328 -43.79 -37.45 77.54
C GLN A 328 -42.60 -36.96 76.71
N ASP A 329 -42.76 -36.86 75.38
CA ASP A 329 -41.72 -36.36 74.49
C ASP A 329 -41.32 -34.91 74.85
N SER A 330 -42.31 -34.08 75.21
CA SER A 330 -42.07 -32.69 75.67
C SER A 330 -41.23 -32.63 76.96
N ASN A 331 -41.43 -33.59 77.87
CA ASN A 331 -40.67 -33.65 79.13
C ASN A 331 -39.25 -34.17 78.94
N LEU A 332 -39.03 -35.12 78.02
CA LEU A 332 -37.68 -35.60 77.70
C LEU A 332 -36.81 -34.49 77.09
N GLU A 333 -37.35 -33.67 76.20
CA GLU A 333 -36.60 -32.54 75.59
C GLU A 333 -36.13 -31.51 76.63
N ARG A 334 -36.86 -31.32 77.74
CA ARG A 334 -36.49 -30.37 78.81
C ARG A 334 -35.30 -30.85 79.64
N HIS A 335 -35.04 -32.15 79.69
CA HIS A 335 -33.99 -32.73 80.54
C HIS A 335 -32.68 -33.05 79.78
N THR A 336 -32.67 -33.08 78.45
CA THR A 336 -31.47 -33.38 77.66
C THR A 336 -31.07 -32.21 76.77
N SER A 337 -30.33 -31.23 77.32
CA SER A 337 -29.87 -30.06 76.55
C SER A 337 -28.63 -30.31 75.67
N THR A 338 -28.11 -31.54 75.52
CA THR A 338 -26.77 -31.70 74.88
C THR A 338 -26.53 -33.01 74.13
N THR A 339 -27.51 -33.65 73.52
CA THR A 339 -27.17 -34.73 72.57
C THR A 339 -28.15 -34.76 71.41
N GLN A 340 -27.61 -34.60 70.20
CA GLN A 340 -28.30 -34.85 68.94
C GLN A 340 -28.80 -36.30 68.91
N LYS A 341 -29.96 -36.56 69.52
CA LYS A 341 -30.71 -37.77 69.24
C LYS A 341 -31.48 -37.54 67.96
N THR A 342 -31.30 -38.47 67.04
CA THR A 342 -32.16 -38.74 65.89
C THR A 342 -33.61 -38.44 66.25
N ARG A 343 -34.10 -37.29 65.77
CA ARG A 343 -35.54 -36.98 65.79
C ARG A 343 -36.22 -38.14 65.09
N THR A 344 -36.88 -39.01 65.83
CA THR A 344 -37.79 -40.01 65.28
C THR A 344 -38.72 -39.25 64.34
N LEU A 345 -38.71 -39.61 63.06
CA LEU A 345 -39.50 -38.95 62.04
C LEU A 345 -40.97 -39.03 62.45
N GLY A 346 -41.53 -37.90 62.87
CA GLY A 346 -42.96 -37.79 63.07
C GLY A 346 -43.35 -36.82 64.18
N ILE A 347 -43.46 -37.34 65.40
CA ILE A 347 -44.04 -36.65 66.56
C ILE A 347 -42.91 -36.05 67.42
N GLY A 348 -43.05 -34.80 67.89
CA GLY A 348 -42.09 -34.18 68.83
C GLY A 348 -41.66 -32.75 68.51
N GLY A 349 -42.38 -32.03 67.64
CA GLY A 349 -42.22 -30.60 67.45
C GLY A 349 -42.94 -29.75 68.51
N LEU A 350 -44.01 -30.29 69.09
CA LEU A 350 -44.80 -29.64 70.13
C LEU A 350 -44.14 -29.85 71.50
N ASN A 351 -43.92 -28.77 72.26
CA ASN A 351 -43.38 -28.81 73.63
C ASN A 351 -44.45 -28.39 74.64
N VAL A 352 -45.47 -29.23 74.78
CA VAL A 352 -46.67 -28.98 75.58
C VAL A 352 -46.46 -29.57 76.98
N SER A 353 -46.70 -28.79 78.04
CA SER A 353 -46.75 -29.31 79.42
C SER A 353 -48.16 -29.67 79.87
N THR A 354 -49.18 -29.08 79.24
CA THR A 354 -50.56 -29.18 79.69
C THR A 354 -51.46 -29.39 78.49
N ILE A 355 -52.22 -30.49 78.49
CA ILE A 355 -53.26 -30.75 77.50
C ILE A 355 -54.60 -30.64 78.24
N LEU A 356 -55.43 -29.69 77.83
CA LEU A 356 -56.80 -29.54 78.30
C LEU A 356 -57.74 -30.13 77.25
N ILE A 357 -58.58 -31.08 77.66
CA ILE A 357 -59.57 -31.70 76.79
C ILE A 357 -60.96 -31.43 77.33
N ILE A 358 -61.84 -30.94 76.47
CA ILE A 358 -63.26 -30.75 76.78
C ILE A 358 -64.02 -31.93 76.16
N LEU A 359 -64.70 -32.72 76.97
CA LEU A 359 -65.37 -33.96 76.56
C LEU A 359 -66.84 -33.96 76.97
N GLN A 360 -67.61 -34.83 76.29
CA GLN A 360 -68.95 -35.23 76.70
C GLN A 360 -68.89 -36.47 77.60
N ASP A 361 -69.87 -36.62 78.49
CA ASP A 361 -69.92 -37.54 79.64
C ASP A 361 -69.43 -38.98 79.33
N LEU A 362 -70.01 -39.61 78.30
CA LEU A 362 -69.70 -41.01 77.92
C LEU A 362 -68.24 -41.23 77.47
N ALA A 363 -67.56 -40.19 76.99
CA ALA A 363 -66.18 -40.28 76.56
C ALA A 363 -65.18 -40.03 77.69
N ALA A 364 -65.60 -39.40 78.78
CA ALA A 364 -64.78 -39.17 79.96
C ALA A 364 -64.62 -40.46 80.79
N GLU A 365 -65.71 -41.20 81.01
CA GLU A 365 -65.68 -42.49 81.76
C GLU A 365 -64.74 -43.52 81.11
N GLU A 366 -64.73 -43.64 79.78
CA GLU A 366 -63.89 -44.62 79.06
C GLU A 366 -62.40 -44.28 79.04
N LEU A 367 -62.04 -43.02 79.34
CA LEU A 367 -60.65 -42.55 79.37
C LEU A 367 -60.24 -42.06 80.75
N GLU A 368 -61.00 -42.38 81.79
CA GLU A 368 -60.79 -41.91 83.15
C GLU A 368 -59.35 -42.20 83.63
N GLU A 369 -58.86 -43.41 83.38
CA GLU A 369 -57.48 -43.84 83.71
C GLU A 369 -56.39 -43.11 82.90
N SER A 370 -56.76 -42.46 81.80
CA SER A 370 -55.84 -41.72 80.92
C SER A 370 -55.71 -40.25 81.30
N PHE A 371 -56.49 -39.71 82.24
CA PHE A 371 -56.43 -38.32 82.68
C PHE A 371 -55.73 -38.16 84.03
N ASP A 372 -55.07 -37.02 84.24
CA ASP A 372 -54.44 -36.69 85.52
C ASP A 372 -55.45 -36.11 86.53
N SER A 373 -56.50 -35.45 86.03
CA SER A 373 -57.61 -34.84 86.78
C SER A 373 -58.82 -34.68 85.87
N ILE A 374 -60.04 -34.77 86.41
CA ILE A 374 -61.29 -34.62 85.63
C ILE A 374 -62.21 -33.60 86.30
N ASP A 375 -62.35 -32.43 85.66
CA ASP A 375 -63.29 -31.40 86.13
C ASP A 375 -64.67 -31.60 85.52
N GLU A 376 -65.73 -31.51 86.34
CA GLU A 376 -67.12 -31.72 85.90
C GLU A 376 -67.87 -30.39 85.75
N VAL A 377 -68.56 -30.19 84.62
CA VAL A 377 -69.41 -29.02 84.39
C VAL A 377 -70.86 -29.33 84.76
N ILE A 378 -71.31 -28.81 85.90
CA ILE A 378 -72.66 -29.01 86.44
C ILE A 378 -73.57 -27.85 86.01
N LYS A 379 -74.63 -28.15 85.27
CA LYS A 379 -75.65 -27.17 84.87
C LYS A 379 -76.90 -27.27 85.75
N THR A 380 -77.16 -26.23 86.54
CA THR A 380 -78.36 -26.14 87.40
C THR A 380 -79.10 -24.83 87.16
N SER A 381 -80.40 -24.90 86.85
CA SER A 381 -81.29 -23.74 86.75
C SER A 381 -80.78 -22.59 85.85
N GLY A 382 -80.12 -22.93 84.73
CA GLY A 382 -79.58 -21.96 83.77
C GLY A 382 -78.17 -21.44 84.08
N ASN A 383 -77.58 -21.81 85.22
CA ASN A 383 -76.19 -21.53 85.57
C ASN A 383 -75.30 -22.74 85.28
N SER A 384 -74.06 -22.50 84.83
CA SER A 384 -73.04 -23.53 84.64
C SER A 384 -71.93 -23.31 85.67
N ASN A 385 -71.69 -24.29 86.53
CA ASN A 385 -70.62 -24.31 87.53
C ASN A 385 -69.63 -25.42 87.17
N VAL A 386 -68.35 -25.22 87.47
CA VAL A 386 -67.31 -26.24 87.26
C VAL A 386 -66.86 -26.76 88.61
N ALA A 387 -67.02 -28.05 88.86
CA ALA A 387 -66.44 -28.75 89.99
C ALA A 387 -65.02 -29.19 89.60
N ILE A 388 -64.02 -28.67 90.32
CA ILE A 388 -62.61 -28.93 90.03
C ILE A 388 -62.14 -30.11 90.86
N ASP A 389 -61.57 -31.12 90.21
CA ASP A 389 -61.03 -32.30 90.88
C ASP A 389 -59.83 -31.93 91.77
N GLY A 390 -59.82 -32.44 93.00
CA GLY A 390 -58.80 -32.12 94.00
C GLY A 390 -58.98 -30.82 94.80
N TYR A 391 -60.02 -30.01 94.55
CA TYR A 391 -60.42 -28.88 95.41
C TYR A 391 -61.80 -29.17 96.03
N ASN A 392 -61.79 -29.78 97.23
CA ASN A 392 -62.95 -29.79 98.14
C ASN A 392 -62.89 -28.60 99.11
#